data_AF-A0A524RW40-F1
#
_entry.id   AF-A0A524RW40-F1
#
_cell.length_a   1.000
_cell.length_b   1.000
_cell.length_c   1.000
_cell.angle_alpha   90.00
_cell.angle_beta   90.00
_cell.angle_gamma   90.00
#
_symmetry.space_group_name_H-M   'P 1'
#
loop_
_entity.id
_entity.type
_entity.pdbx_description
1 polymer ?
#
loop_
_entity_poly.entity_id
_entity_poly.type
_entity_poly.pdbx_seq_one_letter_code
_entity_poly.pdbx_strand_id
1 'polypeptide(L)'
;MIREHRPSDDIQGALVTLEPGTGYVRALVGGTDFRDSQFNRAIQAHRSPGSTFKLFVYLAGLQVGMGPDTLFRDARVCFGTYCPRNFGNRYAGTITMADALRRSLNTVAVQIAAHVGIDKVLDVARDLGVTSGLEPYFPVALGASGQTVLEMTGAYAAVANGGVYMPPTPFLRINSVDGQLLWSHERDGEQGRRVLDRDIAETMNQMLKGVVSDGTGQAAQLPGREVVGKSGTSEGAKDLWFVGSIPQLTTGMWFGYDDNRPTRMNSGVTSEAWRDYMEPITGDLMVRTFPRPSSKVKVVQRLPTLPAQVGVSAVQADQPAGDPAATLDQPPAGLDDRVGPPFIQPAIPDLGAMPSRFRGFPMPEEMDGLSDNPQAITPSAPTEPGGAAAEPVLAEPDRPDPDQPSADPDDLASE
;
A
#
# COMPACT_ATOMS: atom_id res chain seq x y z
N MET A 1 1.81 -11.53 13.69
CA MET A 1 1.74 -10.12 13.30
C MET A 1 0.32 -9.64 12.96
N ILE A 2 -0.23 -9.83 11.74
CA ILE A 2 -1.54 -9.25 11.35
C ILE A 2 -2.66 -9.63 12.33
N ARG A 3 -2.77 -10.90 12.72
CA ARG A 3 -3.74 -11.39 13.71
C ARG A 3 -3.58 -10.76 15.10
N GLU A 4 -2.37 -10.41 15.50
CA GLU A 4 -2.06 -9.88 16.84
C GLU A 4 -2.25 -8.36 16.92
N HIS A 5 -2.01 -7.64 15.82
CA HIS A 5 -2.05 -6.18 15.76
C HIS A 5 -3.35 -5.64 15.15
N ARG A 6 -4.28 -6.53 14.81
CA ARG A 6 -5.59 -6.13 14.32
C ARG A 6 -6.39 -5.46 15.45
N PRO A 7 -7.11 -4.37 15.18
CA PRO A 7 -7.85 -3.66 16.23
C PRO A 7 -9.03 -4.42 16.87
N SER A 8 -9.59 -5.42 16.20
CA SER A 8 -10.73 -6.22 16.70
C SER A 8 -10.75 -7.60 16.05
N ASP A 9 -11.43 -8.59 16.63
CA ASP A 9 -11.39 -9.96 16.11
C ASP A 9 -12.03 -10.14 14.73
N ASP A 10 -12.96 -9.26 14.36
CA ASP A 10 -13.65 -9.31 13.08
C ASP A 10 -12.90 -8.57 11.96
N ILE A 11 -11.91 -7.73 12.30
CA ILE A 11 -11.22 -6.93 11.29
C ILE A 11 -10.16 -7.79 10.59
N GLN A 12 -10.09 -7.67 9.27
CA GLN A 12 -9.09 -8.33 8.45
C GLN A 12 -7.90 -7.40 8.24
N GLY A 13 -6.79 -7.99 7.79
CA GLY A 13 -5.60 -7.25 7.42
C GLY A 13 -4.79 -7.95 6.35
N ALA A 14 -3.92 -7.18 5.72
CA ALA A 14 -2.99 -7.67 4.72
C ALA A 14 -1.68 -6.89 4.77
N LEU A 15 -0.61 -7.56 4.34
CA LEU A 15 0.74 -7.00 4.33
C LEU A 15 1.52 -7.47 3.11
N VAL A 16 2.33 -6.57 2.57
CA VAL A 16 3.40 -6.89 1.62
C VAL A 16 4.67 -6.18 2.04
N THR A 17 5.80 -6.89 2.04
CA THR A 17 7.15 -6.34 2.19
C THR A 17 7.96 -6.64 0.94
N LEU A 18 8.49 -5.59 0.30
CA LEU A 18 9.30 -5.65 -0.90
C LEU A 18 10.72 -5.18 -0.62
N GLU A 19 11.68 -5.75 -1.34
CA GLU A 19 13.01 -5.14 -1.50
C GLU A 19 12.97 -4.13 -2.66
N PRO A 20 13.16 -2.83 -2.40
CA PRO A 20 12.91 -1.80 -3.41
C PRO A 20 13.78 -1.92 -4.66
N GLY A 21 15.06 -2.28 -4.51
CA GLY A 21 16.01 -2.33 -5.63
C GLY A 21 15.82 -3.51 -6.59
N THR A 22 15.03 -4.52 -6.20
CA THR A 22 14.90 -5.78 -6.95
C THR A 22 13.46 -6.17 -7.24
N GLY A 23 12.48 -5.62 -6.51
CA GLY A 23 11.08 -6.05 -6.59
C GLY A 23 10.82 -7.36 -5.85
N TYR A 24 11.81 -7.93 -5.16
CA TYR A 24 11.63 -9.21 -4.46
C TYR A 24 10.62 -9.07 -3.32
N VAL A 25 9.60 -9.93 -3.36
CA VAL A 25 8.63 -10.07 -2.28
C VAL A 25 9.30 -10.82 -1.13
N ARG A 26 9.55 -10.13 -0.02
CA ARG A 26 10.15 -10.69 1.20
C ARG A 26 9.11 -11.24 2.15
N ALA A 27 7.92 -10.65 2.17
CA ALA A 27 6.78 -11.16 2.92
C ALA A 27 5.47 -10.79 2.20
N LEU A 28 4.49 -11.69 2.23
CA LEU A 28 3.14 -11.47 1.73
C LEU A 28 2.15 -12.19 2.63
N VAL A 29 1.23 -11.45 3.23
CA VAL A 29 0.21 -11.96 4.15
C VAL A 29 -1.15 -11.49 3.67
N GLY A 30 -2.02 -12.43 3.29
CA GLY A 30 -3.33 -12.15 2.67
C GLY A 30 -4.53 -12.06 3.63
N GLY A 31 -4.33 -12.31 4.92
CA GLY A 31 -5.42 -12.36 5.90
C GLY A 31 -4.94 -12.67 7.30
N THR A 32 -5.87 -12.75 8.25
CA THR A 32 -5.58 -13.06 9.65
C THR A 32 -5.30 -14.55 9.88
N ASP A 33 -5.96 -15.43 9.14
CA ASP A 33 -5.77 -16.87 9.18
C ASP A 33 -6.12 -17.49 7.82
N PHE A 34 -5.18 -18.25 7.24
CA PHE A 34 -5.36 -18.89 5.93
C PHE A 34 -6.35 -20.06 5.97
N ARG A 35 -6.47 -20.73 7.13
CA ARG A 35 -7.39 -21.86 7.30
C ARG A 35 -8.84 -21.40 7.32
N ASP A 36 -9.08 -20.19 7.84
CA ASP A 36 -10.41 -19.58 7.87
C ASP A 36 -10.75 -18.93 6.51
N SER A 37 -9.78 -18.33 5.84
CA SER A 37 -9.99 -17.63 4.56
C SER A 37 -8.76 -17.71 3.66
N GLN A 38 -8.91 -18.38 2.51
CA GLN A 38 -7.88 -18.45 1.47
C GLN A 38 -7.85 -17.22 0.54
N PHE A 39 -8.80 -16.29 0.70
CA PHE A 39 -8.83 -15.05 -0.08
C PHE A 39 -7.63 -14.17 0.29
N ASN A 40 -6.77 -13.90 -0.69
CA ASN A 40 -5.53 -13.19 -0.48
C ASN A 40 -5.72 -11.68 -0.66
N ARG A 41 -6.06 -10.99 0.43
CA ARG A 41 -6.35 -9.54 0.43
C ARG A 41 -5.16 -8.69 0.01
N ALA A 42 -3.93 -9.21 0.09
CA ALA A 42 -2.74 -8.47 -0.35
C ALA A 42 -2.71 -8.23 -1.87
N ILE A 43 -3.31 -9.14 -2.66
CA ILE A 43 -3.25 -9.14 -4.12
C ILE A 43 -4.63 -9.17 -4.81
N GLN A 44 -5.69 -9.50 -4.09
CA GLN A 44 -7.04 -9.64 -4.66
C GLN A 44 -8.05 -8.61 -4.11
N ALA A 45 -7.80 -8.02 -2.93
CA ALA A 45 -8.74 -7.06 -2.35
C ALA A 45 -8.47 -5.65 -2.90
N HIS A 46 -9.35 -5.17 -3.76
CA HIS A 46 -9.35 -3.78 -4.21
C HIS A 46 -10.02 -2.91 -3.14
N ARG A 47 -9.22 -2.19 -2.36
CA ARG A 47 -9.66 -1.36 -1.23
C ARG A 47 -9.27 0.09 -1.47
N SER A 48 -10.06 1.05 -0.98
CA SER A 48 -9.75 2.46 -1.21
C SER A 48 -8.44 2.82 -0.49
N PRO A 49 -7.35 3.20 -1.18
CA PRO A 49 -6.09 3.59 -0.55
C PRO A 49 -6.21 4.87 0.29
N GLY A 50 -7.27 5.65 0.08
CA GLY A 50 -7.47 6.93 0.76
C GLY A 50 -6.28 7.86 0.52
N SER A 51 -5.82 8.52 1.59
CA SER A 51 -4.71 9.48 1.49
C SER A 51 -3.34 8.90 1.08
N THR A 52 -3.12 7.58 1.02
CA THR A 52 -1.88 7.04 0.43
C THR A 52 -1.82 7.29 -1.09
N PHE A 53 -2.97 7.44 -1.76
CA PHE A 53 -3.02 7.81 -3.18
C PHE A 53 -2.41 9.19 -3.47
N LYS A 54 -2.31 10.07 -2.47
CA LYS A 54 -1.68 11.39 -2.63
C LYS A 54 -0.23 11.31 -3.08
N LEU A 55 0.43 10.16 -2.94
CA LEU A 55 1.74 9.93 -3.55
C LEU A 55 1.75 10.34 -5.03
N PHE A 56 0.81 9.81 -5.82
CA PHE A 56 0.75 10.02 -7.26
C PHE A 56 0.45 11.47 -7.62
N VAL A 57 -0.48 12.08 -6.88
CA VAL A 57 -0.86 13.50 -7.04
C VAL A 57 0.35 14.41 -6.84
N TYR A 58 1.09 14.21 -5.76
CA TYR A 58 2.23 15.07 -5.44
C TYR A 58 3.42 14.80 -6.36
N LEU A 59 3.65 13.55 -6.77
CA LEU A 59 4.66 13.22 -7.78
C LEU A 59 4.35 13.90 -9.12
N ALA A 60 3.10 13.87 -9.56
CA ALA A 60 2.68 14.54 -10.79
C ALA A 60 2.89 16.06 -10.70
N GLY A 61 2.65 16.65 -9.52
CA GLY A 61 3.00 18.05 -9.22
C GLY A 61 4.50 18.34 -9.35
N LEU A 62 5.35 17.48 -8.77
CA LEU A 62 6.82 17.62 -8.88
C LEU A 62 7.30 17.51 -10.33
N GLN A 63 6.74 16.58 -11.13
CA GLN A 63 7.09 16.40 -12.55
C GLN A 63 6.79 17.62 -13.42
N VAL A 64 5.80 18.44 -13.07
CA VAL A 64 5.50 19.70 -13.78
C VAL A 64 6.20 20.92 -13.19
N GLY A 65 7.18 20.72 -12.29
CA GLY A 65 8.02 21.78 -11.72
C GLY A 65 7.47 22.45 -10.46
N MET A 66 6.45 21.89 -9.80
CA MET A 66 6.15 22.29 -8.42
C MET A 66 7.28 21.82 -7.51
N GLY A 67 7.56 22.57 -6.44
CA GLY A 67 8.55 22.21 -5.44
C GLY A 67 7.94 22.07 -4.04
N PRO A 68 8.70 21.53 -3.06
CA PRO A 68 8.27 21.43 -1.66
C PRO A 68 7.73 22.75 -1.09
N ASP A 69 8.35 23.87 -1.49
CA ASP A 69 8.02 25.23 -1.01
C ASP A 69 6.91 25.92 -1.84
N THR A 70 6.36 25.28 -2.87
CA THR A 70 5.24 25.84 -3.64
C THR A 70 4.06 26.09 -2.70
N LEU A 71 3.56 27.33 -2.71
CA LEU A 71 2.50 27.76 -1.82
C LEU A 71 1.11 27.46 -2.41
N PHE A 72 0.25 26.90 -1.58
CA PHE A 72 -1.17 26.68 -1.84
C PHE A 72 -2.01 27.42 -0.80
N ARG A 73 -3.27 27.71 -1.15
CA ARG A 73 -4.26 28.21 -0.21
C ARG A 73 -5.17 27.05 0.20
N ASP A 74 -4.98 26.54 1.40
CA ASP A 74 -5.90 25.61 2.03
C ASP A 74 -7.13 26.38 2.55
N ALA A 75 -8.24 26.24 1.83
CA ALA A 75 -9.53 26.82 2.15
C ALA A 75 -10.63 25.95 1.51
N ARG A 76 -11.89 26.21 1.87
CA ARG A 76 -13.01 25.58 1.18
C ARG A 76 -13.02 26.00 -0.30
N VAL A 77 -12.93 25.02 -1.18
CA VAL A 77 -12.86 25.20 -2.64
C VAL A 77 -13.67 24.09 -3.32
N CYS A 78 -14.32 24.42 -4.43
CA CYS A 78 -15.05 23.46 -5.25
C CYS A 78 -14.46 23.40 -6.66
N PHE A 79 -14.53 22.22 -7.27
CA PHE A 79 -14.11 21.90 -8.62
C PHE A 79 -15.34 21.35 -9.36
N GLY A 80 -16.05 22.22 -10.07
CA GLY A 80 -17.40 21.93 -10.52
C GLY A 80 -18.35 21.71 -9.33
N THR A 81 -19.02 20.56 -9.30
CA THR A 81 -19.93 20.18 -8.20
C THR A 81 -19.20 19.51 -7.02
N TYR A 82 -17.92 19.17 -7.19
CA TYR A 82 -17.15 18.46 -6.17
C TYR A 82 -16.44 19.45 -5.22
N CYS A 83 -16.78 19.41 -3.94
CA CYS A 83 -16.21 20.28 -2.91
C CYS A 83 -15.48 19.45 -1.84
N PRO A 84 -14.19 19.12 -2.03
CA PRO A 84 -13.44 18.34 -1.05
C PRO A 84 -13.35 19.08 0.30
N ARG A 85 -13.40 18.32 1.39
CA ARG A 85 -13.22 18.83 2.76
C ARG A 85 -11.99 18.18 3.39
N ASN A 86 -11.27 18.95 4.21
CA ASN A 86 -10.25 18.37 5.07
C ASN A 86 -10.91 17.62 6.22
N PHE A 87 -10.18 16.65 6.80
CA PHE A 87 -10.57 16.01 8.05
C PHE A 87 -10.84 17.07 9.13
N GLY A 88 -11.93 16.92 9.88
CA GLY A 88 -12.37 17.89 10.90
C GLY A 88 -12.81 19.27 10.35
N ASN A 89 -12.93 19.44 9.03
CA ASN A 89 -13.37 20.67 8.36
C ASN A 89 -12.58 21.94 8.78
N ARG A 90 -11.28 21.79 9.05
CA ARG A 90 -10.36 22.90 9.36
C ARG A 90 -9.43 23.19 8.20
N TYR A 91 -9.03 24.45 8.08
CA TYR A 91 -8.23 24.95 6.97
C TYR A 91 -7.01 25.72 7.50
N ALA A 92 -5.86 25.50 6.87
CA ALA A 92 -4.56 26.02 7.26
C ALA A 92 -4.27 27.44 6.73
N GLY A 93 -5.05 27.93 5.76
CA GLY A 93 -4.69 29.14 5.02
C GLY A 93 -3.53 28.88 4.07
N THR A 94 -2.57 29.80 3.98
CA THR A 94 -1.40 29.63 3.11
C THR A 94 -0.47 28.56 3.67
N ILE A 95 -0.12 27.58 2.85
CA ILE A 95 0.69 26.42 3.24
C ILE A 95 1.60 25.96 2.11
N THR A 96 2.77 25.41 2.45
CA THR A 96 3.67 24.78 1.47
C THR A 96 3.13 23.43 1.00
N MET A 97 3.54 23.00 -0.20
CA MET A 97 3.23 21.67 -0.71
C MET A 97 3.72 20.57 0.25
N ALA A 98 4.94 20.71 0.78
CA ALA A 98 5.49 19.76 1.75
C ALA A 98 4.65 19.65 3.03
N ASP A 99 4.25 20.79 3.62
CA ASP A 99 3.41 20.79 4.82
C ASP A 99 2.00 20.28 4.55
N ALA A 100 1.46 20.53 3.35
CA ALA A 100 0.17 20.00 2.94
C ALA A 100 0.20 18.46 2.84
N LEU A 101 1.29 17.87 2.33
CA LEU A 101 1.47 16.41 2.31
C LEU A 101 1.64 15.86 3.74
N ARG A 102 2.50 16.49 4.54
CA ARG A 102 2.77 16.14 5.94
C ARG A 102 1.49 16.03 6.77
N ARG A 103 0.61 17.02 6.62
CA ARG A 103 -0.70 17.11 7.29
C ARG A 103 -1.83 16.42 6.52
N SER A 104 -1.53 15.84 5.36
CA SER A 104 -2.47 15.14 4.50
C SER A 104 -3.72 15.96 4.15
N LEU A 105 -3.56 17.22 3.73
CA LEU A 105 -4.68 18.10 3.38
C LEU A 105 -5.36 17.67 2.07
N ASN A 106 -6.69 17.57 2.07
CA ASN A 106 -7.48 17.08 0.93
C ASN A 106 -7.64 18.17 -0.14
N THR A 107 -7.97 19.38 0.30
CA THR A 107 -8.15 20.54 -0.58
C THR A 107 -6.90 20.79 -1.44
N VAL A 108 -5.71 20.72 -0.87
CA VAL A 108 -4.44 20.96 -1.57
C VAL A 108 -4.13 19.82 -2.54
N ALA A 109 -4.39 18.57 -2.17
CA ALA A 109 -4.23 17.44 -3.09
C ALA A 109 -5.12 17.60 -4.34
N VAL A 110 -6.38 18.00 -4.16
CA VAL A 110 -7.28 18.22 -5.31
C VAL A 110 -6.87 19.47 -6.11
N GLN A 111 -6.37 20.52 -5.47
CA GLN A 111 -5.78 21.68 -6.17
C GLN A 111 -4.60 21.26 -7.05
N ILE A 112 -3.68 20.43 -6.54
CA ILE A 112 -2.54 19.91 -7.32
C ILE A 112 -3.07 19.10 -8.51
N ALA A 113 -3.99 18.16 -8.27
CA ALA A 113 -4.57 17.34 -9.34
C ALA A 113 -5.27 18.19 -10.42
N ALA A 114 -6.00 19.23 -10.02
CA ALA A 114 -6.64 20.18 -10.93
C ALA A 114 -5.64 21.00 -11.75
N HIS A 115 -4.50 21.35 -11.15
CA HIS A 115 -3.42 22.09 -11.82
C HIS A 115 -2.69 21.25 -12.85
N VAL A 116 -2.38 20.02 -12.47
CA VAL A 116 -1.58 19.09 -13.27
C VAL A 116 -2.42 18.49 -14.39
N GLY A 117 -3.70 18.24 -14.12
CA GLY A 117 -4.61 17.44 -14.93
C GLY A 117 -4.72 16.02 -14.37
N ILE A 118 -5.95 15.51 -14.25
CA ILE A 118 -6.20 14.21 -13.61
C ILE A 118 -5.54 13.06 -14.39
N ASP A 119 -5.52 13.13 -15.72
CA ASP A 119 -4.93 12.09 -16.57
C ASP A 119 -3.45 11.88 -16.27
N LYS A 120 -2.69 12.97 -16.07
CA LYS A 120 -1.28 12.89 -15.69
C LYS A 120 -1.07 12.25 -14.31
N VAL A 121 -1.99 12.48 -13.37
CA VAL A 121 -1.95 11.79 -12.06
C VAL A 121 -2.14 10.29 -12.27
N LEU A 122 -3.05 9.89 -13.16
CA LEU A 122 -3.28 8.49 -13.48
C LEU A 122 -2.11 7.86 -14.22
N ASP A 123 -1.47 8.60 -15.14
CA ASP A 123 -0.29 8.13 -15.86
C ASP A 123 0.88 7.86 -14.90
N VAL A 124 1.11 8.76 -13.93
CA VAL A 124 2.09 8.52 -12.86
C VAL A 124 1.77 7.27 -12.04
N ALA A 125 0.50 7.05 -11.70
CA ALA A 125 0.09 5.86 -10.97
C ALA A 125 0.34 4.57 -11.79
N ARG A 126 -0.06 4.56 -13.07
CA ARG A 126 0.17 3.43 -13.99
C ARG A 126 1.65 3.16 -14.19
N ASP A 127 2.46 4.20 -14.34
CA ASP A 127 3.90 4.06 -14.48
C ASP A 127 4.54 3.40 -13.24
N LEU A 128 3.99 3.67 -12.06
CA LEU A 128 4.39 3.07 -10.80
C LEU A 128 3.72 1.72 -10.50
N GLY A 129 3.09 1.10 -11.50
CA GLY A 129 2.53 -0.25 -11.41
C GLY A 129 1.13 -0.36 -10.82
N VAL A 130 0.40 0.76 -10.71
CA VAL A 130 -1.01 0.76 -10.31
C VAL A 130 -1.87 0.50 -11.55
N THR A 131 -2.39 -0.71 -11.66
CA THR A 131 -3.09 -1.19 -12.87
C THR A 131 -4.58 -1.43 -12.64
N SER A 132 -5.00 -1.57 -11.38
CA SER A 132 -6.42 -1.61 -11.02
C SER A 132 -7.16 -0.36 -11.47
N GLY A 133 -8.45 -0.49 -11.79
CA GLY A 133 -9.27 0.52 -12.46
C GLY A 133 -9.09 1.95 -11.91
N LEU A 134 -8.51 2.82 -12.74
CA LEU A 134 -8.31 4.25 -12.46
C LEU A 134 -9.18 5.09 -13.38
N GLU A 135 -10.12 5.81 -12.79
CA GLU A 135 -11.07 6.64 -13.51
C GLU A 135 -10.71 8.14 -13.38
N PRO A 136 -10.86 8.95 -14.44
CA PRO A 136 -10.36 10.33 -14.50
C PRO A 136 -11.31 11.33 -13.84
N TYR A 137 -11.57 11.17 -12.53
CA TYR A 137 -12.35 12.12 -11.73
C TYR A 137 -11.60 12.63 -10.50
N PHE A 138 -11.87 13.87 -10.08
CA PHE A 138 -11.16 14.51 -8.95
C PHE A 138 -11.15 13.71 -7.63
N PRO A 139 -12.21 13.00 -7.22
CA PRO A 139 -12.17 12.14 -6.04
C PRO A 139 -11.04 11.09 -6.04
N VAL A 140 -10.51 10.66 -7.20
CA VAL A 140 -9.39 9.72 -7.26
C VAL A 140 -8.15 10.29 -6.57
N ALA A 141 -7.96 11.63 -6.58
CA ALA A 141 -6.86 12.30 -5.88
C ALA A 141 -6.87 12.06 -4.36
N LEU A 142 -8.01 11.63 -3.80
CA LEU A 142 -8.19 11.26 -2.40
C LEU A 142 -8.35 9.74 -2.20
N GLY A 143 -8.11 8.93 -3.24
CA GLY A 143 -8.15 7.48 -3.19
C GLY A 143 -9.51 6.84 -3.45
N ALA A 144 -10.42 7.52 -4.17
CA ALA A 144 -11.75 6.98 -4.52
C ALA A 144 -11.74 5.87 -5.61
N SER A 145 -10.68 5.07 -5.68
CA SER A 145 -10.54 3.89 -6.55
C SER A 145 -9.86 2.76 -5.77
N GLY A 146 -10.35 1.53 -5.90
CA GLY A 146 -9.84 0.38 -5.15
C GLY A 146 -8.50 -0.13 -5.69
N GLN A 147 -7.52 -0.29 -4.79
CA GLN A 147 -6.16 -0.72 -5.11
C GLN A 147 -5.75 -1.88 -4.19
N THR A 148 -4.84 -2.73 -4.65
CA THR A 148 -4.29 -3.82 -3.84
C THR A 148 -3.13 -3.36 -2.96
N VAL A 149 -2.82 -4.11 -1.90
CA VAL A 149 -1.65 -3.83 -1.07
C VAL A 149 -0.35 -3.97 -1.87
N LEU A 150 -0.28 -4.97 -2.76
CA LEU A 150 0.89 -5.20 -3.62
C LEU A 150 1.17 -4.01 -4.56
N GLU A 151 0.16 -3.49 -5.24
CA GLU A 151 0.31 -2.35 -6.15
C GLU A 151 0.78 -1.09 -5.40
N MET A 152 0.12 -0.76 -4.29
CA MET A 152 0.50 0.40 -3.50
C MET A 152 1.91 0.23 -2.91
N THR A 153 2.29 -0.96 -2.46
CA THR A 153 3.63 -1.22 -1.93
C THR A 153 4.70 -1.10 -3.03
N GLY A 154 4.44 -1.64 -4.23
CA GLY A 154 5.33 -1.53 -5.39
C GLY A 154 5.57 -0.08 -5.81
N ALA A 155 4.51 0.73 -5.84
CA ALA A 155 4.62 2.16 -6.15
C ALA A 155 5.51 2.92 -5.16
N TYR A 156 5.35 2.68 -3.86
CA TYR A 156 6.20 3.30 -2.84
C TYR A 156 7.64 2.78 -2.89
N ALA A 157 7.85 1.51 -3.25
CA ALA A 157 9.18 0.92 -3.39
C ALA A 157 9.97 1.59 -4.53
N ALA A 158 9.30 1.88 -5.65
CA ALA A 158 9.90 2.63 -6.75
C ALA A 158 10.31 4.06 -6.36
N VAL A 159 9.57 4.71 -5.45
CA VAL A 159 9.98 6.02 -4.92
C VAL A 159 11.16 5.87 -3.95
N ALA A 160 11.11 4.88 -3.06
CA ALA A 160 12.15 4.60 -2.08
C ALA A 160 13.51 4.29 -2.72
N ASN A 161 13.53 3.63 -3.89
CA ASN A 161 14.76 3.27 -4.60
C ASN A 161 15.29 4.34 -5.58
N GLY A 162 14.73 5.56 -5.57
CA GLY A 162 15.19 6.63 -6.44
C GLY A 162 14.58 6.62 -7.86
N GLY A 163 13.38 6.07 -8.01
CA GLY A 163 12.53 6.28 -9.18
C GLY A 163 12.53 5.14 -10.20
N VAL A 164 12.95 3.93 -9.81
CA VAL A 164 12.95 2.75 -10.70
C VAL A 164 11.84 1.82 -10.26
N TYR A 165 10.83 1.61 -11.11
CA TYR A 165 9.83 0.60 -10.84
C TYR A 165 10.39 -0.79 -11.09
N MET A 166 10.40 -1.61 -10.04
CA MET A 166 10.71 -3.04 -10.08
C MET A 166 9.39 -3.80 -9.93
N PRO A 167 8.92 -4.54 -10.96
CA PRO A 167 7.73 -5.37 -10.84
C PRO A 167 7.85 -6.32 -9.64
N PRO A 168 6.88 -6.34 -8.70
CA PRO A 168 6.96 -7.23 -7.55
C PRO A 168 6.97 -8.71 -7.98
N THR A 169 7.93 -9.48 -7.49
CA THR A 169 8.06 -10.90 -7.82
C THR A 169 8.40 -11.77 -6.61
N PRO A 170 7.71 -12.91 -6.42
CA PRO A 170 8.10 -13.92 -5.43
C PRO A 170 9.12 -14.93 -6.00
N PHE A 171 9.40 -14.92 -7.30
CA PHE A 171 10.22 -15.92 -7.97
C PHE A 171 11.65 -15.46 -8.13
N LEU A 172 12.60 -16.23 -7.57
CA LEU A 172 14.04 -15.99 -7.75
C LEU A 172 14.62 -16.85 -8.87
N ARG A 173 14.33 -18.15 -8.85
CA ARG A 173 14.84 -19.16 -9.78
C ARG A 173 13.84 -20.29 -9.90
N ILE A 174 13.82 -20.92 -11.07
CA ILE A 174 13.10 -22.16 -11.36
C ILE A 174 14.15 -23.17 -11.83
N ASN A 175 14.26 -24.27 -11.10
CA ASN A 175 15.14 -25.38 -11.45
C ASN A 175 14.29 -26.58 -11.87
N SER A 176 14.84 -27.40 -12.76
CA SER A 176 14.31 -28.72 -13.07
C SER A 176 14.51 -29.68 -11.89
N VAL A 177 13.92 -30.88 -11.99
CA VAL A 177 14.04 -31.94 -10.97
C VAL A 177 15.50 -32.41 -10.80
N ASP A 178 16.28 -32.42 -11.87
CA ASP A 178 17.70 -32.76 -11.90
C ASP A 178 18.63 -31.59 -11.51
N GLY A 179 18.06 -30.45 -11.13
CA GLY A 179 18.78 -29.28 -10.61
C GLY A 179 19.33 -28.33 -11.68
N GLN A 180 18.98 -28.52 -12.95
CA GLN A 180 19.31 -27.60 -14.02
C GLN A 180 18.53 -26.29 -13.85
N LEU A 181 19.21 -25.14 -13.96
CA LEU A 181 18.56 -23.83 -13.93
C LEU A 181 17.75 -23.61 -15.22
N LEU A 182 16.43 -23.62 -15.10
CA LEU A 182 15.51 -23.37 -16.21
C LEU A 182 15.25 -21.87 -16.39
N TRP A 183 15.09 -21.13 -15.29
CA TRP A 183 14.81 -19.68 -15.29
C TRP A 183 15.42 -19.01 -14.06
N SER A 184 15.92 -17.78 -14.18
CA SER A 184 16.22 -16.92 -13.03
C SER A 184 15.76 -15.50 -13.23
N HIS A 185 15.34 -14.83 -12.16
CA HIS A 185 14.93 -13.43 -12.22
C HIS A 185 16.07 -12.52 -12.74
N GLU A 186 17.30 -12.81 -12.31
CA GLU A 186 18.50 -12.07 -12.74
C GLU A 186 18.75 -12.18 -14.26
N ARG A 187 18.44 -13.33 -14.87
CA ARG A 187 18.72 -13.61 -16.30
C ARG A 187 17.53 -13.28 -17.20
N ASP A 188 16.34 -13.66 -16.74
CA ASP A 188 15.13 -13.78 -17.57
C ASP A 188 13.94 -12.98 -17.01
N GLY A 189 14.06 -12.41 -15.81
CA GLY A 189 13.00 -11.65 -15.16
C GLY A 189 12.79 -10.27 -15.79
N GLU A 190 11.61 -9.69 -15.54
CA GLU A 190 11.33 -8.31 -15.94
C GLU A 190 12.32 -7.36 -15.27
N GLN A 191 13.02 -6.60 -16.10
CA GLN A 191 14.01 -5.64 -15.62
C GLN A 191 13.35 -4.35 -15.16
N GLY A 192 13.98 -3.68 -14.20
CA GLY A 192 13.50 -2.41 -13.68
C GLY A 192 13.38 -1.32 -14.73
N ARG A 193 12.31 -0.53 -14.65
CA ARG A 193 12.09 0.63 -15.53
C ARG A 193 12.24 1.92 -14.75
N ARG A 194 13.07 2.86 -15.22
CA ARG A 194 13.07 4.22 -14.64
C ARG A 194 11.78 4.92 -15.02
N VAL A 195 11.01 5.30 -14.00
CA VAL A 195 9.68 5.94 -14.16
C VAL A 195 9.62 7.32 -13.52
N LEU A 196 10.56 7.62 -12.62
CA LEU A 196 10.76 8.96 -12.07
C LEU A 196 12.22 9.39 -12.27
N ASP A 197 12.41 10.68 -12.51
CA ASP A 197 13.71 11.31 -12.33
C ASP A 197 14.18 11.12 -10.89
N ARG A 198 15.48 10.88 -10.74
CA ARG A 198 16.10 10.60 -9.45
C ARG A 198 15.86 11.72 -8.44
N ASP A 199 16.06 12.97 -8.84
CA ASP A 199 15.82 14.14 -7.98
C ASP A 199 14.34 14.28 -7.58
N ILE A 200 13.39 13.86 -8.42
CA ILE A 200 11.96 13.87 -8.09
C ILE A 200 11.67 12.82 -7.01
N ALA A 201 12.16 11.58 -7.20
CA ALA A 201 11.98 10.50 -6.24
C ALA A 201 12.63 10.84 -4.88
N GLU A 202 13.85 11.39 -4.90
CA GLU A 202 14.55 11.82 -3.68
C GLU A 202 13.84 12.99 -3.00
N THR A 203 13.30 13.96 -3.75
CA THR A 203 12.47 15.04 -3.20
C THR A 203 11.19 14.49 -2.55
N MET A 204 10.52 13.54 -3.19
CA MET A 204 9.34 12.89 -2.62
C MET A 204 9.67 12.13 -1.33
N ASN A 205 10.79 11.39 -1.30
CA ASN A 205 11.28 10.74 -0.08
C ASN A 205 11.48 11.75 1.06
N GLN A 206 12.05 12.93 0.80
CA GLN A 206 12.19 13.97 1.82
C GLN A 206 10.84 14.52 2.31
N MET A 207 9.86 14.69 1.42
CA MET A 207 8.51 15.13 1.83
C MET A 207 7.79 14.05 2.65
N LEU A 208 7.91 12.77 2.26
CA LEU A 208 7.36 11.63 2.99
C LEU A 208 8.06 11.38 4.33
N LYS A 209 9.35 11.72 4.45
CA LYS A 209 10.04 11.75 5.75
C LYS A 209 9.34 12.68 6.72
N GLY A 210 8.92 13.86 6.25
CA GLY A 210 8.17 14.83 7.04
C GLY A 210 6.84 14.29 7.59
N VAL A 211 6.15 13.45 6.82
CA VAL A 211 4.90 12.78 7.24
C VAL A 211 5.14 11.88 8.46
N VAL A 212 6.26 11.18 8.51
CA VAL A 212 6.60 10.25 9.59
C VAL A 212 7.27 10.96 10.76
N SER A 213 8.09 11.98 10.53
CA SER A 213 8.79 12.67 11.62
C SER A 213 7.88 13.59 12.45
N ASP A 214 6.95 14.31 11.79
CA ASP A 214 6.11 15.34 12.43
C ASP A 214 4.75 15.48 11.71
N GLY A 215 4.14 14.36 11.35
CA GLY A 215 2.92 14.36 10.57
C GLY A 215 2.00 13.19 10.88
N THR A 216 1.14 12.92 9.91
CA THR A 216 0.08 11.89 10.03
C THR A 216 0.59 10.44 10.14
N GLY A 217 1.89 10.20 9.99
CA GLY A 217 2.52 8.88 10.09
C GLY A 217 3.43 8.70 11.30
N GLN A 218 3.32 9.55 12.32
CA GLN A 218 4.27 9.62 13.44
C GLN A 218 4.47 8.29 14.17
N ALA A 219 3.41 7.49 14.32
CA ALA A 219 3.47 6.20 15.00
C ALA A 219 4.35 5.14 14.29
N ALA A 220 4.76 5.39 13.04
CA ALA A 220 5.63 4.50 12.26
C ALA A 220 7.14 4.79 12.41
N GLN A 221 7.54 5.72 13.29
CA GLN A 221 8.96 6.02 13.52
C GLN A 221 9.71 4.79 14.08
N LEU A 222 10.92 4.55 13.56
CA LEU A 222 11.82 3.52 14.04
C LEU A 222 13.02 4.16 14.76
N PRO A 223 13.43 3.65 15.93
CA PRO A 223 14.60 4.17 16.64
C PRO A 223 15.87 4.14 15.78
N GLY A 224 16.56 5.28 15.68
CA GLY A 224 17.86 5.38 14.99
C GLY A 224 17.83 5.18 13.47
N ARG A 225 16.65 5.14 12.84
CA ARG A 225 16.50 4.90 11.39
C ARG A 225 15.67 5.98 10.72
N GLU A 226 16.02 6.30 9.47
CA GLU A 226 15.16 7.12 8.64
C GLU A 226 14.00 6.29 8.09
N VAL A 227 12.78 6.79 8.28
CA VAL A 227 11.56 6.22 7.72
C VAL A 227 10.88 7.27 6.85
N VAL A 228 10.45 6.86 5.66
CA VAL A 228 9.56 7.64 4.80
C VAL A 228 8.26 6.86 4.64
N GLY A 229 7.12 7.54 4.60
CA GLY A 229 5.86 6.83 4.45
C GLY A 229 4.65 7.73 4.42
N LYS A 230 3.48 7.11 4.26
CA LYS A 230 2.21 7.80 4.23
C LYS A 230 1.12 6.95 4.88
N SER A 231 0.38 7.58 5.78
CA SER A 231 -0.88 7.04 6.28
C SER A 231 -2.03 7.36 5.33
N GLY A 232 -3.01 6.47 5.24
CA GLY A 232 -4.22 6.67 4.45
C GLY A 232 -5.45 6.12 5.13
N THR A 233 -6.44 6.98 5.35
CA THR A 233 -7.77 6.59 5.82
C THR A 233 -8.74 6.85 4.67
N SER A 234 -9.56 5.87 4.31
CA SER A 234 -10.60 6.08 3.30
C SER A 234 -11.76 6.93 3.84
N GLU A 235 -12.62 7.41 2.93
CA GLU A 235 -13.90 8.01 3.30
C GLU A 235 -14.72 7.06 4.19
N GLY A 236 -15.37 7.60 5.21
CA GLY A 236 -16.12 6.84 6.21
C GLY A 236 -15.27 5.90 7.07
N ALA A 237 -13.93 6.04 7.07
CA ALA A 237 -13.00 5.23 7.85
C ALA A 237 -13.17 3.71 7.63
N LYS A 238 -13.39 3.28 6.39
CA LYS A 238 -13.58 1.86 6.03
C LYS A 238 -12.25 1.12 5.88
N ASP A 239 -11.25 1.79 5.31
CA ASP A 239 -9.92 1.24 5.05
C ASP A 239 -8.84 2.06 5.76
N LEU A 240 -7.96 1.36 6.46
CA LEU A 240 -6.83 1.93 7.21
C LEU A 240 -5.51 1.43 6.62
N TRP A 241 -4.75 2.34 6.05
CA TRP A 241 -3.50 2.07 5.36
C TRP A 241 -2.31 2.75 6.03
N PHE A 242 -1.18 2.07 5.98
CA PHE A 242 0.12 2.70 6.05
C PHE A 242 1.07 2.03 5.06
N VAL A 243 1.77 2.84 4.25
CA VAL A 243 2.83 2.36 3.37
C VAL A 243 4.09 3.13 3.73
N GLY A 244 5.12 2.41 4.16
CA GLY A 244 6.36 2.98 4.68
C GLY A 244 7.58 2.28 4.13
N SER A 245 8.73 2.95 4.19
CA SER A 245 9.99 2.43 3.70
C SER A 245 11.16 2.88 4.58
N ILE A 246 12.08 1.95 4.76
CA ILE A 246 13.51 2.25 4.96
C ILE A 246 14.22 2.05 3.61
N PRO A 247 15.49 2.46 3.43
CA PRO A 247 16.14 2.33 2.12
C PRO A 247 16.24 0.89 1.59
N GLN A 248 16.19 -0.11 2.48
CA GLN A 248 16.31 -1.53 2.12
C GLN A 248 14.97 -2.27 1.93
N LEU A 249 13.88 -1.76 2.51
CA LEU A 249 12.60 -2.46 2.60
C LEU A 249 11.45 -1.47 2.50
N THR A 250 10.46 -1.80 1.69
CA THR A 250 9.18 -1.10 1.62
C THR A 250 8.07 -2.04 2.05
N THR A 251 7.25 -1.62 3.00
CA THR A 251 6.15 -2.42 3.54
C THR A 251 4.86 -1.63 3.46
N GLY A 252 3.84 -2.23 2.86
CA GLY A 252 2.46 -1.77 2.88
C GLY A 252 1.62 -2.63 3.79
N MET A 253 0.76 -2.00 4.59
CA MET A 253 -0.22 -2.65 5.44
C MET A 253 -1.60 -2.04 5.27
N TRP A 254 -2.61 -2.90 5.35
CA TRP A 254 -4.02 -2.55 5.33
C TRP A 254 -4.77 -3.26 6.45
N PHE A 255 -5.74 -2.56 7.05
CA PHE A 255 -6.78 -3.13 7.90
C PHE A 255 -8.16 -2.63 7.47
N GLY A 256 -9.16 -3.50 7.53
CA GLY A 256 -10.55 -3.18 7.22
C GLY A 256 -11.47 -4.39 7.33
N TYR A 257 -12.77 -4.17 7.17
CA TYR A 257 -13.77 -5.24 7.18
C TYR A 257 -14.10 -5.68 5.76
N ASP A 258 -14.36 -6.98 5.58
CA ASP A 258 -14.64 -7.48 4.24
C ASP A 258 -15.93 -6.92 3.63
N ASP A 259 -16.94 -6.71 4.48
CA ASP A 259 -18.24 -6.12 4.15
C ASP A 259 -18.22 -4.59 3.97
N ASN A 260 -17.05 -3.95 4.03
CA ASN A 260 -16.86 -2.50 3.90
C ASN A 260 -17.56 -1.65 4.98
N ARG A 261 -17.93 -2.24 6.13
CA ARG A 261 -18.44 -1.43 7.25
C ARG A 261 -17.33 -0.52 7.80
N PRO A 262 -17.68 0.66 8.36
CA PRO A 262 -16.70 1.55 8.98
C PRO A 262 -15.91 0.88 10.12
N THR A 263 -14.61 1.15 10.17
CA THR A 263 -13.74 0.77 11.29
C THR A 263 -13.90 1.68 12.49
N ARG A 264 -14.35 2.92 12.27
CA ARG A 264 -14.40 4.00 13.27
C ARG A 264 -13.04 4.31 13.92
N MET A 265 -11.96 4.00 13.22
CA MET A 265 -10.58 4.24 13.63
C MET A 265 -9.86 5.11 12.60
N ASN A 266 -8.64 5.51 12.93
CA ASN A 266 -7.75 6.21 12.01
C ASN A 266 -6.50 5.37 11.73
N SER A 267 -5.76 5.75 10.70
CA SER A 267 -4.59 4.99 10.22
C SER A 267 -3.35 5.09 11.11
N GLY A 268 -3.45 5.78 12.25
CA GLY A 268 -2.44 5.70 13.31
C GLY A 268 -2.27 4.26 13.80
N VAL A 269 -3.35 3.49 13.89
CA VAL A 269 -3.30 2.07 14.29
C VAL A 269 -2.52 1.22 13.28
N THR A 270 -2.73 1.45 11.97
CA THR A 270 -1.95 0.77 10.92
C THR A 270 -0.49 1.22 10.92
N SER A 271 -0.22 2.49 11.26
CA SER A 271 1.15 3.03 11.35
C SER A 271 1.92 2.43 12.53
N GLU A 272 1.27 2.21 13.66
CA GLU A 272 1.82 1.52 14.82
C GLU A 272 2.08 0.04 14.53
N ALA A 273 1.10 -0.68 13.98
CA ALA A 273 1.29 -2.07 13.55
C ALA A 273 2.45 -2.20 12.54
N TRP A 274 2.63 -1.19 11.68
CA TRP A 274 3.77 -1.10 10.78
C TRP A 274 5.11 -1.03 11.52
N ARG A 275 5.21 -0.17 12.53
CA ARG A 275 6.42 -0.08 13.37
C ARG A 275 6.70 -1.41 14.04
N ASP A 276 5.69 -2.01 14.67
CA ASP A 276 5.85 -3.21 15.49
C ASP A 276 6.29 -4.43 14.64
N TYR A 277 5.92 -4.47 13.36
CA TYR A 277 6.45 -5.43 12.39
C TYR A 277 7.88 -5.10 11.92
N MET A 278 8.15 -3.83 11.62
CA MET A 278 9.41 -3.41 10.99
C MET A 278 10.58 -3.34 11.96
N GLU A 279 10.34 -2.99 13.22
CA GLU A 279 11.37 -2.87 14.24
C GLU A 279 12.19 -4.18 14.42
N PRO A 280 11.58 -5.35 14.67
CA PRO A 280 12.34 -6.58 14.86
C PRO A 280 13.08 -7.03 13.60
N ILE A 281 12.48 -6.87 12.40
CA ILE A 281 13.09 -7.34 11.14
C ILE A 281 14.18 -6.41 10.61
N THR A 282 14.25 -5.18 11.13
CA THR A 282 15.28 -4.21 10.73
C THR A 282 16.46 -4.15 11.70
N GLY A 283 16.38 -4.77 12.89
CA GLY A 283 17.41 -4.73 13.92
C GLY A 283 18.82 -5.06 13.39
N ASP A 284 18.94 -6.13 12.61
CA ASP A 284 20.22 -6.63 12.08
C ASP A 284 20.66 -5.95 10.76
N LEU A 285 19.80 -5.11 10.17
CA LEU A 285 20.13 -4.44 8.93
C LEU A 285 21.04 -3.23 9.18
N MET A 286 22.09 -3.07 8.38
CA MET A 286 22.90 -1.84 8.39
C MET A 286 22.01 -0.60 8.27
N VAL A 287 22.21 0.39 9.15
CA VAL A 287 21.48 1.66 9.06
C VAL A 287 21.91 2.40 7.79
N ARG A 288 20.95 2.74 6.94
CA ARG A 288 21.14 3.55 5.73
C ARG A 288 20.23 4.76 5.79
N THR A 289 20.58 5.78 5.03
CA THR A 289 19.79 7.00 4.86
C THR A 289 19.28 7.11 3.43
N PHE A 290 18.20 7.86 3.24
CA PHE A 290 17.73 8.18 1.90
C PHE A 290 18.64 9.24 1.28
N PRO A 291 19.03 9.08 0.00
CA PRO A 291 19.75 10.12 -0.71
C PRO A 291 19.00 11.45 -0.69
N ARG A 292 19.76 12.55 -0.69
CA ARG A 292 19.25 13.91 -0.81
C ARG A 292 19.27 14.32 -2.29
N PRO A 293 18.25 15.03 -2.78
CA PRO A 293 18.21 15.49 -4.17
C PRO A 293 19.44 16.36 -4.50
N SER A 294 20.03 16.10 -5.66
CA SER A 294 21.28 16.73 -6.11
C SER A 294 21.07 18.17 -6.61
N SER A 295 19.88 18.46 -7.12
CA SER A 295 19.45 19.77 -7.58
C SER A 295 18.33 20.31 -6.69
N LYS A 296 18.24 21.63 -6.54
CA LYS A 296 16.95 22.24 -6.19
C LYS A 296 16.01 21.97 -7.37
N VAL A 297 15.02 21.09 -7.20
CA VAL A 297 13.91 20.95 -8.15
C VAL A 297 13.50 22.36 -8.57
N LYS A 298 13.50 22.65 -9.88
CA LYS A 298 13.23 24.00 -10.39
C LYS A 298 11.84 24.42 -9.90
N VAL A 299 11.80 25.30 -8.89
CA VAL A 299 10.56 25.72 -8.27
C VAL A 299 9.86 26.73 -9.17
N VAL A 300 8.71 26.35 -9.71
CA VAL A 300 7.75 27.32 -10.22
C VAL A 300 7.17 28.09 -9.02
N GLN A 301 7.65 29.31 -8.79
CA GLN A 301 7.27 30.14 -7.63
C GLN A 301 5.81 30.60 -7.64
N ARG A 302 5.16 30.62 -8.81
CA ARG A 302 3.73 30.90 -8.96
C ARG A 302 3.09 29.81 -9.79
N LEU A 303 2.17 29.07 -9.16
CA LEU A 303 1.26 28.18 -9.88
C LEU A 303 0.59 28.98 -11.02
N PRO A 304 0.59 28.49 -12.27
CA PRO A 304 -0.15 29.13 -13.35
C PRO A 304 -1.63 29.26 -12.98
N THR A 305 -2.41 30.13 -13.61
CA THR A 305 -3.85 30.16 -13.33
C THR A 305 -4.47 28.81 -13.73
N LEU A 306 -5.35 28.25 -12.89
CA LEU A 306 -6.07 27.02 -13.24
C LEU A 306 -6.78 27.21 -14.59
N PRO A 307 -6.80 26.19 -15.47
CA PRO A 307 -7.53 26.29 -16.73
C PRO A 307 -9.00 26.66 -16.46
N ALA A 308 -9.56 27.60 -17.21
CA ALA A 308 -10.95 28.06 -17.02
C ALA A 308 -12.00 26.93 -17.11
N GLN A 309 -11.63 25.81 -17.73
CA GLN A 309 -12.41 24.57 -17.86
C GLN A 309 -12.61 23.88 -16.49
N VAL A 310 -11.68 24.05 -15.57
CA VAL A 310 -11.83 23.62 -14.18
C VAL A 310 -12.65 24.70 -13.50
N GLY A 311 -13.97 24.49 -13.39
CA GLY A 311 -14.88 25.42 -12.72
C GLY A 311 -14.54 25.57 -11.24
N VAL A 312 -13.53 26.38 -10.92
CA VAL A 312 -13.04 26.61 -9.56
C VAL A 312 -13.74 27.82 -8.98
N SER A 313 -14.53 27.56 -7.94
CA SER A 313 -15.21 28.61 -7.18
C SER A 313 -14.76 28.51 -5.73
N ALA A 314 -14.20 29.61 -5.21
CA ALA A 314 -14.06 29.79 -3.78
C ALA A 314 -15.46 29.96 -3.20
N VAL A 315 -15.83 29.12 -2.22
CA VAL A 315 -17.11 29.32 -1.55
C VAL A 315 -16.90 30.34 -0.43
N GLN A 316 -17.71 31.40 -0.42
CA GLN A 316 -17.77 32.32 0.71
C GLN A 316 -18.07 31.51 1.98
N ALA A 317 -17.37 31.81 3.07
CA ALA A 317 -17.48 31.06 4.30
C ALA A 317 -18.88 31.26 4.90
N ASP A 318 -19.82 30.36 4.58
CA ASP A 318 -21.08 30.30 5.29
C ASP A 318 -20.85 29.74 6.70
N GLN A 319 -21.53 30.37 7.66
CA GLN A 319 -21.60 29.97 9.06
C GLN A 319 -21.94 28.47 9.17
N PRO A 320 -21.37 27.73 10.13
CA PRO A 320 -21.59 26.29 10.22
C PRO A 320 -23.06 26.02 10.57
N ALA A 321 -23.84 25.55 9.59
CA ALA A 321 -25.07 24.81 9.87
C ALA A 321 -24.66 23.48 10.53
N GLY A 322 -25.12 23.26 11.76
CA GLY A 322 -24.83 22.04 12.51
C GLY A 322 -25.36 20.81 11.76
N ASP A 323 -24.44 19.92 11.40
CA ASP A 323 -24.73 18.64 10.75
C ASP A 323 -24.76 17.54 11.83
N PRO A 324 -25.83 16.71 11.93
CA PRO A 324 -25.96 15.66 12.95
C PRO A 324 -24.98 14.48 12.76
N ALA A 325 -24.09 14.53 11.77
CA ALA A 325 -22.96 13.60 11.65
C ALA A 325 -21.76 13.98 12.53
N ALA A 326 -21.73 15.20 13.09
CA ALA A 326 -20.67 15.66 14.00
C ALA A 326 -20.82 15.11 15.43
N THR A 327 -21.89 14.38 15.74
CA THR A 327 -22.23 13.94 17.11
C THR A 327 -21.58 12.62 17.52
N LEU A 328 -20.79 11.98 16.65
CA LEU A 328 -20.04 10.76 17.00
C LEU A 328 -18.62 11.04 17.51
N ASP A 329 -18.24 12.31 17.66
CA ASP A 329 -16.84 12.74 17.89
C ASP A 329 -16.61 13.43 19.26
N GLN A 330 -17.36 13.04 20.30
CA GLN A 330 -17.05 13.46 21.68
C GLN A 330 -16.64 12.27 22.55
N PRO A 331 -15.44 12.27 23.16
CA PRO A 331 -15.17 11.40 24.30
C PRO A 331 -16.05 11.84 25.49
N PRO A 332 -16.47 10.92 26.38
CA PRO A 332 -17.33 11.28 27.50
C PRO A 332 -16.62 12.28 28.42
N ALA A 333 -17.30 13.40 28.67
CA ALA A 333 -16.86 14.40 29.62
C ALA A 333 -17.11 13.92 31.05
N GLY A 334 -16.06 13.92 31.87
CA GLY A 334 -16.17 13.83 33.33
C GLY A 334 -15.01 13.07 33.95
N LEU A 335 -14.03 13.81 34.49
CA LEU A 335 -13.46 13.57 35.82
C LEU A 335 -12.70 14.83 36.26
N ASP A 336 -13.03 15.23 37.48
CA ASP A 336 -12.78 16.48 38.21
C ASP A 336 -11.29 16.70 38.57
N ASP A 337 -10.88 17.98 38.59
CA ASP A 337 -9.56 18.47 39.00
C ASP A 337 -9.37 18.30 40.51
N ARG A 338 -8.53 17.34 40.96
CA ARG A 338 -7.90 17.38 42.29
C ARG A 338 -6.46 16.87 42.29
N VAL A 339 -5.54 17.81 42.52
CA VAL A 339 -4.22 17.73 43.17
C VAL A 339 -3.63 16.32 43.37
N GLY A 340 -2.55 16.02 42.64
CA GLY A 340 -1.66 14.86 42.88
C GLY A 340 -0.28 15.28 43.43
N PRO A 341 0.31 14.56 44.40
CA PRO A 341 1.63 14.84 44.99
C PRO A 341 2.80 14.31 44.10
N PRO A 342 4.08 14.61 44.40
CA PRO A 342 5.15 14.56 43.41
C PRO A 342 5.63 13.14 43.07
N PHE A 343 6.14 13.03 41.85
CA PHE A 343 6.78 11.87 41.23
C PHE A 343 7.84 11.21 42.13
N ILE A 344 7.69 9.91 42.38
CA ILE A 344 8.75 9.01 42.83
C ILE A 344 9.13 8.11 41.63
N GLN A 345 10.41 8.13 41.25
CA GLN A 345 10.98 7.20 40.26
C GLN A 345 11.04 5.78 40.84
N PRO A 346 10.65 4.72 40.09
CA PRO A 346 11.02 3.36 40.46
C PRO A 346 12.43 3.03 39.97
N ALA A 347 13.21 2.42 40.86
CA ALA A 347 14.53 1.88 40.61
C ALA A 347 14.49 0.66 39.67
N ILE A 348 15.51 0.56 38.82
CA ILE A 348 15.79 -0.56 37.92
C ILE A 348 16.36 -1.72 38.76
N PRO A 349 15.81 -2.95 38.70
CA PRO A 349 16.51 -4.13 39.17
C PRO A 349 17.45 -4.67 38.10
N ASP A 350 18.68 -4.88 38.52
CA ASP A 350 19.76 -5.60 37.84
C ASP A 350 19.37 -7.05 37.54
N LEU A 351 19.61 -7.52 36.30
CA LEU A 351 19.42 -8.92 35.90
C LEU A 351 20.66 -9.40 35.14
N GLY A 352 21.60 -9.96 35.91
CA GLY A 352 22.67 -10.81 35.43
C GLY A 352 22.23 -12.27 35.25
N ALA A 353 22.80 -12.89 34.20
CA ALA A 353 23.04 -14.33 33.98
C ALA A 353 21.87 -15.28 33.58
N MET A 354 21.81 -15.60 32.27
CA MET A 354 21.84 -16.92 31.55
C MET A 354 21.09 -18.17 32.11
N PRO A 355 20.77 -19.25 31.34
CA PRO A 355 21.15 -19.61 29.96
C PRO A 355 20.03 -20.21 29.04
N SER A 356 20.43 -20.50 27.80
CA SER A 356 19.76 -21.21 26.71
C SER A 356 19.19 -22.59 27.03
N ARG A 357 18.03 -22.93 26.42
CA ARG A 357 17.65 -24.24 25.81
C ARG A 357 16.18 -24.19 25.38
N PHE A 358 15.87 -24.69 24.18
CA PHE A 358 14.88 -25.77 23.99
C PHE A 358 14.88 -26.27 22.53
N ARG A 359 15.24 -27.55 22.38
CA ARG A 359 14.95 -28.42 21.24
C ARG A 359 13.66 -29.20 21.56
N GLY A 360 12.79 -29.35 20.56
CA GLY A 360 12.11 -30.61 20.19
C GLY A 360 10.98 -31.21 21.05
N PHE A 361 9.75 -31.18 20.47
CA PHE A 361 8.66 -32.20 20.40
C PHE A 361 8.12 -32.90 21.69
N PRO A 362 6.88 -33.46 21.75
CA PRO A 362 6.03 -33.97 20.66
C PRO A 362 4.52 -33.59 20.67
N MET A 363 3.82 -34.04 19.61
CA MET A 363 2.36 -34.09 19.42
C MET A 363 1.64 -35.04 20.40
N PRO A 364 0.31 -34.93 20.53
CA PRO A 364 -0.55 -36.10 20.64
C PRO A 364 -1.62 -36.20 19.54
N GLU A 365 -1.93 -37.45 19.20
CA GLU A 365 -2.96 -37.95 18.29
C GLU A 365 -4.40 -37.79 18.83
N GLU A 366 -5.32 -37.72 17.86
CA GLU A 366 -6.71 -38.22 17.78
C GLU A 366 -7.59 -38.39 19.04
N MET A 367 -8.77 -37.79 18.97
CA MET A 367 -10.00 -38.44 19.42
C MET A 367 -11.16 -38.14 18.46
N ASP A 368 -11.82 -39.24 18.07
CA ASP A 368 -12.99 -39.35 17.22
C ASP A 368 -14.24 -38.62 17.73
N GLY A 369 -15.02 -38.13 16.75
CA GLY A 369 -16.45 -38.44 16.61
C GLY A 369 -17.45 -37.69 17.47
N LEU A 370 -18.21 -36.79 16.84
CA LEU A 370 -19.68 -36.78 16.93
C LEU A 370 -20.28 -35.91 15.81
N SER A 371 -21.29 -36.49 15.16
CA SER A 371 -22.08 -35.94 14.08
C SER A 371 -22.99 -34.80 14.57
N ASP A 372 -23.24 -33.82 13.70
CA ASP A 372 -24.57 -33.62 13.10
C ASP A 372 -24.57 -32.35 12.22
N ASN A 373 -24.82 -32.58 10.93
CA ASN A 373 -25.26 -31.59 9.95
C ASN A 373 -26.80 -31.67 9.92
N PRO A 374 -27.54 -30.57 9.76
CA PRO A 374 -27.91 -30.22 8.39
C PRO A 374 -28.12 -28.71 8.14
N GLN A 375 -27.59 -28.21 7.02
CA GLN A 375 -28.35 -27.71 5.86
C GLN A 375 -27.53 -26.68 5.08
N ALA A 376 -27.03 -27.11 3.93
CA ALA A 376 -26.42 -26.28 2.90
C ALA A 376 -27.52 -25.67 2.02
N ILE A 377 -27.48 -24.34 1.86
CA ILE A 377 -28.22 -23.61 0.84
C ILE A 377 -27.30 -23.51 -0.38
N THR A 378 -27.69 -24.15 -1.49
CA THR A 378 -27.03 -24.06 -2.79
C THR A 378 -27.42 -22.75 -3.50
N PRO A 379 -26.48 -22.02 -4.14
CA PRO A 379 -26.83 -21.00 -5.11
C PRO A 379 -26.91 -21.59 -6.52
N SER A 380 -28.04 -21.32 -7.19
CA SER A 380 -28.31 -21.67 -8.59
C SER A 380 -27.38 -20.95 -9.57
N ALA A 381 -26.93 -21.68 -10.60
CA ALA A 381 -26.16 -21.16 -11.72
C ALA A 381 -26.98 -20.18 -12.60
N PRO A 382 -26.34 -19.18 -13.24
CA PRO A 382 -27.00 -18.24 -14.13
C PRO A 382 -27.24 -18.83 -15.54
N THR A 383 -28.32 -18.39 -16.15
CA THR A 383 -28.81 -18.75 -17.49
C THR A 383 -28.08 -17.96 -18.57
N GLU A 384 -27.61 -18.63 -19.63
CA GLU A 384 -27.08 -18.00 -20.86
C GLU A 384 -28.20 -17.37 -21.72
N PRO A 385 -27.83 -16.45 -22.62
CA PRO A 385 -28.37 -16.48 -23.98
C PRO A 385 -27.26 -16.57 -25.04
N GLY A 386 -27.51 -17.42 -26.04
CA GLY A 386 -26.56 -17.82 -27.08
C GLY A 386 -26.27 -16.80 -28.17
N GLY A 387 -25.29 -17.14 -29.02
CA GLY A 387 -25.01 -16.40 -30.26
C GLY A 387 -23.64 -16.62 -30.89
N ALA A 388 -23.40 -17.81 -31.43
CA ALA A 388 -22.49 -18.23 -32.52
C ALA A 388 -21.30 -17.35 -32.98
N ALA A 389 -20.09 -17.94 -33.00
CA ALA A 389 -19.26 -18.12 -34.21
C ALA A 389 -18.10 -19.13 -33.96
N ALA A 390 -18.03 -20.17 -34.80
CA ALA A 390 -16.92 -21.13 -34.99
C ALA A 390 -15.66 -20.41 -35.56
N GLU A 391 -14.40 -20.81 -35.48
CA GLU A 391 -13.61 -22.08 -35.41
C GLU A 391 -12.11 -21.65 -35.21
N PRO A 392 -11.03 -22.50 -35.20
CA PRO A 392 -10.92 -23.95 -35.10
C PRO A 392 -9.93 -24.46 -34.02
N VAL A 393 -9.98 -25.78 -33.79
CA VAL A 393 -9.16 -26.57 -32.87
C VAL A 393 -7.85 -27.01 -33.55
N LEU A 394 -6.72 -26.83 -32.87
CA LEU A 394 -5.41 -27.39 -33.25
C LEU A 394 -5.35 -28.88 -32.89
N ALA A 395 -4.94 -29.72 -33.86
CA ALA A 395 -4.79 -31.15 -33.70
C ALA A 395 -3.58 -31.52 -32.82
N GLU A 396 -3.78 -32.44 -31.88
CA GLU A 396 -2.70 -33.13 -31.15
C GLU A 396 -2.05 -34.22 -32.03
N PRO A 397 -0.76 -34.53 -31.84
CA PRO A 397 -0.06 -35.55 -32.64
C PRO A 397 -0.33 -36.98 -32.13
N ASP A 398 -0.46 -37.90 -33.09
CA ASP A 398 -0.67 -39.34 -32.90
C ASP A 398 0.41 -40.01 -32.03
N ARG A 399 -0.03 -40.90 -31.14
CA ARG A 399 0.82 -41.87 -30.44
C ARG A 399 0.91 -43.15 -31.27
N PRO A 400 2.07 -43.82 -31.36
CA PRO A 400 2.21 -45.05 -32.13
C PRO A 400 1.62 -46.28 -31.40
N ASP A 401 0.99 -47.14 -32.19
CA ASP A 401 0.34 -48.41 -31.85
C ASP A 401 1.36 -49.51 -31.47
N PRO A 402 1.20 -50.25 -30.36
CA PRO A 402 2.17 -51.23 -29.91
C PRO A 402 1.84 -52.62 -30.48
N ASP A 403 2.06 -52.85 -31.77
CA ASP A 403 2.08 -54.20 -32.35
C ASP A 403 2.85 -54.22 -33.68
N GLN A 404 4.19 -54.23 -33.59
CA GLN A 404 5.04 -54.77 -34.66
C GLN A 404 6.24 -55.55 -34.09
N PRO A 405 6.59 -56.71 -34.69
CA PRO A 405 7.66 -57.56 -34.20
C PRO A 405 9.04 -57.03 -34.58
N SER A 406 9.99 -57.22 -33.66
CA SER A 406 11.41 -56.88 -33.76
C SER A 406 12.13 -57.60 -34.91
N ALA A 407 12.88 -56.85 -35.72
CA ALA A 407 13.89 -57.39 -36.62
C ALA A 407 15.25 -56.72 -36.33
N ASP A 408 16.20 -57.53 -35.88
CA ASP A 408 17.65 -57.26 -35.91
C ASP A 408 18.11 -57.11 -37.37
N PRO A 409 19.14 -56.28 -37.65
CA PRO A 409 20.46 -56.90 -37.84
C PRO A 409 21.67 -56.01 -37.47
N ASP A 410 22.59 -56.59 -36.69
CA ASP A 410 24.03 -56.46 -36.94
C ASP A 410 24.38 -57.38 -38.12
N ASP A 411 24.88 -56.84 -39.25
CA ASP A 411 26.11 -57.32 -39.90
C ASP A 411 26.51 -56.43 -41.11
N LEU A 412 27.82 -56.42 -41.40
CA LEU A 412 28.53 -55.96 -42.60
C LEU A 412 29.09 -54.53 -42.62
N ALA A 413 30.32 -54.44 -42.11
CA ALA A 413 31.39 -53.61 -42.65
C ALA A 413 31.87 -54.13 -44.02
N SER A 414 32.01 -53.26 -45.02
CA SER A 414 33.12 -53.22 -46.02
C SER A 414 32.92 -52.07 -47.01
N GLU A 415 33.70 -50.99 -46.85
CA GLU A 415 34.55 -50.29 -47.85
C GLU A 415 35.01 -48.92 -47.33
#